data_AF-A0AA43KRJ9-F1
#
_entry.id   AF-A0AA43KRJ9-F1
#
_cell.length_a   1.000
_cell.length_b   1.000
_cell.length_c   1.000
_cell.angle_alpha   90.00
_cell.angle_beta   90.00
_cell.angle_gamma   90.00
#
_symmetry.space_group_name_H-M   'P 1'
#
loop_
_entity.id
_entity.type
_entity.pdbx_description
1 polymer ?
#
loop_
_entity_poly.entity_id
_entity_poly.type
_entity_poly.pdbx_seq_one_letter_code
_entity_poly.pdbx_strand_id
1 'polypeptide(L)'
;MDSQSNSAAPQDVKKGPYTVTVYLAAPGTPVAGKDGTTHSSSAGHAYFMVADGDKKDGYGFSPIKTGITGPGHVVKGEFESYQNPRFSYTLEITKDQYDKLKAYGEAGVNRDQDRFNLYYNGLSNSCVDYVWIGLGQAGLRPKLEKPDPGFEGTMKVLPNIDALKSIPKPFPDSKLNSTHENPLPKKQSTLQKLLTEVEGELPPRERLAALSPESQQLFDRMRSDLPEKVSDAQVMSAMVAARENGIHQPQQLRDVVLQEEKIFVMGTTPGFRAMVDLNQSQQSLEEGLARSQQIDTRVSEQARQETQQREAAAQTAGGMQMG
;
A
#
# COMPACT_ATOMS: atom_id res chain seq x y z
N MET A 1 -17.96 -44.84 -52.89
CA MET A 1 -17.98 -45.71 -51.69
C MET A 1 -16.92 -45.19 -50.74
N ASP A 2 -17.32 -44.13 -50.04
CA ASP A 2 -17.10 -43.84 -48.62
C ASP A 2 -15.67 -43.96 -48.08
N SER A 3 -14.88 -42.92 -48.35
CA SER A 3 -13.80 -42.51 -47.45
C SER A 3 -14.43 -41.72 -46.30
N GLN A 4 -14.81 -42.41 -45.22
CA GLN A 4 -15.19 -41.77 -43.96
C GLN A 4 -13.97 -41.03 -43.39
N SER A 5 -13.90 -39.73 -43.65
CA SER A 5 -13.05 -38.81 -42.91
C SER A 5 -13.65 -38.67 -41.52
N ASN A 6 -13.09 -39.43 -40.58
CA ASN A 6 -13.41 -39.29 -39.17
C ASN A 6 -12.75 -37.99 -38.68
N SER A 7 -13.38 -36.85 -38.95
CA SER A 7 -13.06 -35.59 -38.28
C SER A 7 -13.46 -35.75 -36.83
N ALA A 8 -12.50 -36.19 -36.00
CA ALA A 8 -12.61 -36.06 -34.57
C ALA A 8 -12.81 -34.58 -34.26
N ALA A 9 -14.02 -34.22 -33.81
CA ALA A 9 -14.26 -32.94 -33.17
C ALA A 9 -13.16 -32.73 -32.10
N PRO A 10 -12.62 -31.51 -31.94
CA PRO A 10 -11.70 -31.25 -30.84
C PRO A 10 -12.41 -31.68 -29.56
N GLN A 11 -11.84 -32.63 -28.84
CA GLN A 11 -12.38 -33.00 -27.55
C GLN A 11 -12.42 -31.72 -26.72
N ASP A 12 -13.62 -31.34 -26.28
CA ASP A 12 -13.81 -30.31 -25.26
C ASP A 12 -12.97 -30.74 -24.06
N VAL A 13 -11.75 -30.20 -23.98
CA VAL A 13 -10.89 -30.35 -22.81
C VAL A 13 -11.71 -29.78 -21.68
N LYS A 14 -12.21 -30.63 -20.79
CA LYS A 14 -12.94 -30.20 -19.59
C LYS A 14 -12.04 -29.25 -18.82
N LYS A 15 -12.20 -27.95 -19.05
CA LYS A 15 -11.50 -26.90 -18.31
C LYS A 15 -11.97 -26.91 -16.85
N GLY A 16 -11.03 -26.69 -15.96
CA GLY A 16 -11.20 -26.83 -14.53
C GLY A 16 -10.56 -28.13 -13.98
N PRO A 17 -10.53 -28.30 -12.65
CA PRO A 17 -11.09 -27.41 -11.63
C PRO A 17 -10.44 -26.01 -11.61
N TYR A 18 -11.22 -24.99 -11.29
CA TYR A 18 -10.76 -23.60 -11.32
C TYR A 18 -10.28 -23.17 -9.95
N THR A 19 -9.17 -22.44 -9.89
CA THR A 19 -8.64 -21.94 -8.62
C THR A 19 -8.29 -20.46 -8.69
N VAL A 20 -8.29 -19.81 -7.53
CA VAL A 20 -7.57 -18.56 -7.28
C VAL A 20 -6.53 -18.82 -6.19
N THR A 21 -5.31 -18.34 -6.41
CA THR A 21 -4.27 -18.27 -5.39
C THR A 21 -3.95 -16.81 -5.13
N VAL A 22 -4.15 -16.35 -3.90
CA VAL A 22 -3.71 -15.03 -3.43
C VAL A 22 -2.34 -15.17 -2.80
N TYR A 23 -1.40 -14.30 -3.16
CA TYR A 23 -0.06 -14.26 -2.62
C TYR A 23 0.17 -12.96 -1.87
N LEU A 24 0.80 -13.08 -0.71
CA LEU A 24 1.26 -11.96 0.10
C LEU A 24 2.78 -12.09 0.28
N ALA A 25 3.52 -11.26 -0.44
CA ALA A 25 4.96 -11.12 -0.30
C ALA A 25 5.25 -10.16 0.86
N ALA A 26 6.13 -10.58 1.76
CA ALA A 26 6.58 -9.71 2.84
C ALA A 26 7.56 -8.64 2.29
N PRO A 27 7.69 -7.49 2.95
CA PRO A 27 8.87 -6.65 2.81
C PRO A 27 10.16 -7.47 2.90
N GLY A 28 11.06 -7.26 1.95
CA GLY A 28 12.30 -8.00 1.79
C GLY A 28 12.19 -9.27 0.94
N THR A 29 10.99 -9.69 0.51
CA THR A 29 10.82 -10.86 -0.37
C THR A 29 11.62 -10.66 -1.67
N PRO A 30 12.50 -11.61 -2.04
CA PRO A 30 13.29 -11.51 -3.28
C PRO A 30 12.39 -11.59 -4.52
N VAL A 31 12.73 -10.77 -5.51
CA VAL A 31 12.08 -10.68 -6.81
C VAL A 31 13.14 -10.85 -7.88
N ALA A 32 13.01 -11.89 -8.71
CA ALA A 32 13.88 -12.12 -9.85
C ALA A 32 13.57 -11.11 -10.97
N GLY A 33 14.57 -10.33 -11.37
CA GLY A 33 14.53 -9.50 -12.56
C GLY A 33 14.70 -10.33 -13.83
N LYS A 34 14.14 -9.84 -14.94
CA LYS A 34 14.25 -10.49 -16.26
C LYS A 34 15.67 -10.47 -16.82
N ASP A 35 16.52 -9.61 -16.28
CA ASP A 35 17.95 -9.46 -16.59
C ASP A 35 18.86 -10.37 -15.73
N GLY A 36 18.27 -11.26 -14.91
CA GLY A 36 19.00 -12.14 -14.00
C GLY A 36 19.41 -11.45 -12.70
N THR A 37 19.10 -10.17 -12.52
CA THR A 37 19.30 -9.50 -11.23
C THR A 37 18.26 -9.96 -10.21
N THR A 38 18.54 -9.83 -8.92
CA THR A 38 17.55 -10.04 -7.87
C THR A 38 17.48 -8.78 -7.04
N HIS A 39 16.27 -8.25 -6.89
CA HIS A 39 15.98 -7.15 -5.98
C HIS A 39 15.01 -7.61 -4.90
N SER A 40 14.83 -6.82 -3.85
CA SER A 40 13.87 -7.14 -2.78
C SER A 40 12.67 -6.21 -2.86
N SER A 41 11.48 -6.74 -2.60
CA SER A 41 10.29 -5.92 -2.40
C SER A 41 10.48 -4.97 -1.22
N SER A 42 10.25 -3.67 -1.42
CA SER A 42 10.45 -2.65 -0.39
C SER A 42 9.36 -2.71 0.68
N ALA A 43 8.10 -2.67 0.27
CA ALA A 43 6.93 -2.62 1.16
C ALA A 43 6.14 -3.94 1.24
N GLY A 44 6.64 -4.99 0.59
CA GLY A 44 5.84 -6.19 0.33
C GLY A 44 4.94 -5.99 -0.89
N HIS A 45 4.19 -7.03 -1.23
CA HIS A 45 3.30 -7.00 -2.39
C HIS A 45 2.15 -7.98 -2.24
N ALA A 46 0.98 -7.62 -2.75
CA ALA A 46 -0.18 -8.48 -2.83
C ALA A 46 -0.60 -8.66 -4.29
N TYR A 47 -0.85 -9.90 -4.70
CA TYR A 47 -1.25 -10.23 -6.05
C TYR A 47 -2.02 -11.55 -6.05
N PHE A 48 -2.74 -11.84 -7.14
CA PHE A 48 -3.48 -13.09 -7.27
C PHE A 48 -3.18 -13.78 -8.59
N MET A 49 -3.41 -15.09 -8.62
CA MET A 49 -3.32 -15.93 -9.82
C MET A 49 -4.59 -16.75 -9.94
N VAL A 50 -5.12 -16.87 -11.15
CA VAL A 50 -6.23 -17.76 -11.46
C VAL A 50 -5.77 -18.89 -12.37
N ALA A 51 -6.29 -20.09 -12.12
CA ALA A 51 -6.00 -21.26 -12.96
C ALA A 51 -7.28 -21.94 -13.45
N ASP A 52 -7.26 -22.46 -14.69
CA ASP A 52 -8.33 -23.30 -15.28
C ASP A 52 -7.92 -24.78 -15.39
N GLY A 53 -7.03 -25.23 -14.49
CA GLY A 53 -6.34 -26.51 -14.55
C GLY A 53 -4.87 -26.28 -14.92
N ASP A 54 -4.56 -26.34 -16.21
CA ASP A 54 -3.18 -26.22 -16.70
C ASP A 54 -2.73 -24.77 -16.87
N LYS A 55 -3.63 -23.88 -17.33
CA LYS A 55 -3.26 -22.49 -17.61
C LYS A 55 -3.37 -21.66 -16.34
N LYS A 56 -2.33 -20.87 -16.08
CA LYS A 56 -2.24 -19.92 -14.97
C LYS A 56 -2.11 -18.51 -15.53
N ASP A 57 -2.96 -17.61 -15.07
CA ASP A 57 -2.86 -16.19 -15.37
C ASP A 57 -2.77 -15.43 -14.04
N GLY A 58 -1.68 -14.70 -13.81
CA GLY A 58 -1.47 -13.93 -12.59
C GLY A 58 -1.50 -12.43 -12.83
N TYR A 59 -2.01 -11.69 -11.84
CA TYR A 59 -2.22 -10.26 -11.90
C TYR A 59 -1.91 -9.63 -10.55
N GLY A 60 -1.17 -8.53 -10.58
CA GLY A 60 -1.11 -7.61 -9.45
C GLY A 60 -0.72 -6.21 -9.91
N PHE A 61 -0.86 -5.26 -8.99
CA PHE A 61 -0.88 -3.85 -9.32
C PHE A 61 0.27 -3.12 -8.63
N SER A 62 1.09 -2.44 -9.41
CA SER A 62 2.31 -1.77 -8.93
C SER A 62 2.51 -0.42 -9.62
N PRO A 63 3.24 0.52 -9.00
CA PRO A 63 3.56 1.78 -9.64
C PRO A 63 4.58 1.57 -10.76
N ILE A 64 4.41 2.26 -11.90
CA ILE A 64 5.33 2.17 -13.05
C ILE A 64 6.74 2.64 -12.67
N LYS A 65 6.82 3.68 -11.83
CA LYS A 65 8.05 4.16 -11.21
C LYS A 65 7.96 3.89 -9.72
N THR A 66 9.03 3.38 -9.12
CA THR A 66 9.12 3.18 -7.67
C THR A 66 8.73 4.46 -6.92
N GLY A 67 7.72 4.36 -6.05
CA GLY A 67 7.16 5.49 -5.30
C GLY A 67 5.83 5.10 -4.63
N ILE A 68 5.35 5.94 -3.71
CA ILE A 68 4.10 5.68 -2.95
C ILE A 68 2.83 6.19 -3.66
N THR A 69 3.00 7.06 -4.66
CA THR A 69 1.92 7.59 -5.50
C THR A 69 2.40 7.77 -6.93
N GLY A 70 1.53 7.55 -7.92
CA GLY A 70 1.84 7.85 -9.31
C GLY A 70 1.14 6.92 -10.31
N PRO A 71 1.48 7.02 -11.60
CA PRO A 71 0.93 6.10 -12.60
C PRO A 71 1.28 4.65 -12.25
N GLY A 72 0.25 3.80 -12.18
CA GLY A 72 0.37 2.36 -11.96
C GLY A 72 0.14 1.55 -13.22
N HIS A 73 0.42 0.25 -13.10
CA HIS A 73 0.07 -0.75 -14.08
C HIS A 73 -0.29 -2.08 -13.41
N VAL A 74 -1.06 -2.89 -14.11
CA VAL A 74 -1.25 -4.29 -13.74
C VAL A 74 -0.19 -5.12 -14.45
N VAL A 75 0.58 -5.87 -13.67
CA VAL A 75 1.63 -6.75 -14.16
C VAL A 75 1.07 -8.16 -14.32
N LYS A 76 1.18 -8.69 -15.53
CA LYS A 76 0.82 -10.08 -15.79
C LYS A 76 1.98 -11.01 -15.44
N GLY A 77 1.68 -12.08 -14.71
CA GLY A 77 2.63 -13.17 -14.45
C GLY A 77 3.69 -12.90 -13.37
N GLU A 78 3.54 -11.86 -12.55
CA GLU A 78 4.57 -11.53 -11.55
C GLU A 78 4.78 -12.60 -10.46
N PHE A 79 3.82 -13.52 -10.30
CA PHE A 79 3.97 -14.69 -9.43
C PHE A 79 5.16 -15.59 -9.81
N GLU A 80 5.65 -15.51 -11.05
CA GLU A 80 6.85 -16.22 -11.50
C GLU A 80 8.15 -15.54 -11.03
N SER A 81 8.11 -14.25 -10.73
CA SER A 81 9.28 -13.45 -10.33
C SER A 81 9.49 -13.42 -8.81
N TYR A 82 8.40 -13.43 -8.04
CA TYR A 82 8.46 -13.42 -6.57
C TYR A 82 8.89 -14.78 -6.02
N GLN A 83 9.99 -14.79 -5.27
CA GLN A 83 10.55 -16.01 -4.68
C GLN A 83 10.09 -16.18 -3.24
N ASN A 84 9.39 -17.29 -2.94
CA ASN A 84 8.91 -17.64 -1.61
C ASN A 84 8.11 -16.51 -0.92
N PRO A 85 6.96 -16.09 -1.48
CA PRO A 85 6.10 -15.14 -0.80
C PRO A 85 5.72 -15.64 0.60
N ARG A 86 5.55 -14.73 1.56
CA ARG A 86 5.33 -15.05 2.99
C ARG A 86 4.10 -15.93 3.18
N PHE A 87 3.06 -15.67 2.40
CA PHE A 87 1.80 -16.39 2.48
C PHE A 87 1.22 -16.63 1.09
N SER A 88 0.62 -17.80 0.89
CA SER A 88 -0.27 -18.05 -0.23
C SER A 88 -1.54 -18.77 0.23
N TYR A 89 -2.66 -18.39 -0.35
CA TYR A 89 -3.97 -18.97 -0.06
C TYR A 89 -4.65 -19.35 -1.37
N THR A 90 -4.85 -20.66 -1.57
CA THR A 90 -5.52 -21.19 -2.74
C THR A 90 -6.92 -21.65 -2.39
N LEU A 91 -7.89 -21.25 -3.22
CA LEU A 91 -9.27 -21.67 -3.15
C LEU A 91 -9.68 -22.32 -4.47
N GLU A 92 -10.41 -23.44 -4.41
CA GLU A 92 -11.24 -23.85 -5.54
C GLU A 92 -12.43 -22.89 -5.66
N ILE A 93 -12.68 -22.43 -6.89
CA ILE A 93 -13.70 -21.44 -7.21
C ILE A 93 -14.57 -21.93 -8.35
N THR A 94 -15.75 -21.33 -8.49
CA THR A 94 -16.63 -21.63 -9.62
C THR A 94 -16.07 -21.04 -10.91
N LYS A 95 -16.52 -21.55 -12.06
CA LYS A 95 -16.16 -20.97 -13.37
C LYS A 95 -16.54 -19.48 -13.47
N ASP A 96 -17.71 -19.10 -12.96
CA ASP A 96 -18.16 -17.69 -12.97
C ASP A 96 -17.21 -16.78 -12.17
N GLN A 97 -16.75 -17.23 -11.01
CA GLN A 97 -15.77 -16.52 -10.19
C GLN A 97 -14.42 -16.40 -10.92
N TYR A 98 -13.96 -17.48 -11.56
CA TYR A 98 -12.76 -17.47 -12.39
C TYR A 98 -12.87 -16.46 -13.54
N ASP A 99 -13.97 -16.50 -14.28
CA ASP A 99 -14.19 -15.62 -15.44
C ASP A 99 -14.21 -14.14 -15.00
N LYS A 100 -14.82 -13.83 -13.85
CA LYS A 100 -14.83 -12.47 -13.27
C LYS A 100 -13.44 -11.99 -12.87
N LEU A 101 -12.68 -12.80 -12.14
CA LEU A 101 -11.30 -12.47 -11.74
C LEU A 101 -10.39 -12.28 -12.94
N LYS A 102 -10.51 -13.17 -13.94
CA LYS A 102 -9.74 -13.08 -15.18
C LYS A 102 -10.11 -11.85 -15.98
N ALA A 103 -11.41 -11.56 -16.15
CA ALA A 103 -11.85 -10.36 -16.85
C ALA A 103 -11.37 -9.07 -16.17
N TYR A 104 -11.40 -9.03 -14.83
CA TYR A 104 -10.85 -7.93 -14.04
C TYR A 104 -9.35 -7.77 -14.26
N GLY A 105 -8.59 -8.87 -14.17
CA GLY A 105 -7.16 -8.91 -14.41
C GLY A 105 -6.76 -8.43 -15.80
N GLU A 106 -7.39 -8.98 -16.85
CA GLU A 106 -7.12 -8.59 -18.24
C GLU A 106 -7.53 -7.14 -18.53
N ALA A 107 -8.63 -6.65 -17.93
CA ALA A 107 -9.02 -5.24 -18.05
C ALA A 107 -7.95 -4.30 -17.49
N GLY A 108 -7.41 -4.62 -16.31
CA GLY A 108 -6.31 -3.86 -15.71
C GLY A 108 -5.03 -3.87 -16.57
N VAL A 109 -4.69 -5.00 -17.18
CA VAL A 109 -3.56 -5.12 -18.14
C VAL A 109 -3.81 -4.26 -19.38
N ASN A 110 -5.03 -4.24 -19.89
CA ASN A 110 -5.44 -3.45 -21.05
C ASN A 110 -5.63 -1.95 -20.74
N ARG A 111 -5.34 -1.53 -19.51
CA ARG A 111 -5.46 -0.17 -19.01
C ARG A 111 -6.89 0.40 -19.07
N ASP A 112 -7.89 -0.47 -18.96
CA ASP A 112 -9.29 -0.09 -18.89
C ASP A 112 -9.60 0.55 -17.52
N GLN A 113 -9.70 1.88 -17.50
CA GLN A 113 -9.91 2.66 -16.28
C GLN A 113 -11.36 2.64 -15.78
N ASP A 114 -12.31 2.16 -16.59
CA ASP A 114 -13.71 2.07 -16.19
C ASP A 114 -13.93 0.95 -15.14
N ARG A 115 -13.00 0.00 -15.06
CA ARG A 115 -13.05 -1.13 -14.12
C ARG A 115 -12.08 -1.01 -12.95
N PHE A 116 -11.02 -0.22 -13.09
CA PHE A 116 -10.05 0.02 -12.04
C PHE A 116 -9.21 1.29 -12.31
N ASN A 117 -9.12 2.19 -11.34
CA ASN A 117 -8.29 3.39 -11.46
C ASN A 117 -6.80 2.99 -11.44
N LEU A 118 -6.05 3.32 -12.50
CA LEU A 118 -4.63 2.96 -12.61
C LEU A 118 -3.69 3.98 -11.96
N TYR A 119 -4.22 4.96 -11.22
CA TYR A 119 -3.41 5.84 -10.40
C TYR A 119 -3.06 5.17 -9.08
N TYR A 120 -1.84 4.65 -8.96
CA TYR A 120 -1.36 4.00 -7.75
C TYR A 120 -1.30 4.98 -6.59
N ASN A 121 -1.89 4.59 -5.46
CA ASN A 121 -1.80 5.27 -4.18
C ASN A 121 -1.65 4.22 -3.08
N GLY A 122 -0.49 4.17 -2.43
CA GLY A 122 -0.19 3.18 -1.39
C GLY A 122 -1.11 3.20 -0.17
N LEU A 123 -1.99 4.20 -0.04
CA LEU A 123 -2.91 4.37 1.08
C LEU A 123 -4.39 4.06 0.75
N SER A 124 -4.77 4.03 -0.54
CA SER A 124 -6.18 3.93 -0.94
C SER A 124 -6.42 3.39 -2.35
N ASN A 125 -5.36 3.00 -3.07
CA ASN A 125 -5.42 2.34 -4.38
C ASN A 125 -4.11 1.61 -4.65
N SER A 126 -3.87 0.56 -3.88
CA SER A 126 -2.63 -0.18 -3.73
C SER A 126 -2.74 -1.60 -4.28
N CYS A 127 -1.66 -2.38 -4.17
CA CYS A 127 -1.65 -3.79 -4.54
C CYS A 127 -2.65 -4.62 -3.71
N VAL A 128 -2.88 -4.24 -2.44
CA VAL A 128 -3.85 -4.89 -1.54
C VAL A 128 -5.28 -4.57 -1.98
N ASP A 129 -5.58 -3.30 -2.26
CA ASP A 129 -6.90 -2.85 -2.72
C ASP A 129 -7.26 -3.53 -4.05
N TYR A 130 -6.30 -3.63 -4.97
CA TYR A 130 -6.49 -4.31 -6.25
C TYR A 130 -6.90 -5.78 -6.07
N VAL A 131 -6.29 -6.51 -5.13
CA VAL A 131 -6.65 -7.89 -4.81
C VAL A 131 -8.05 -7.97 -4.20
N TRP A 132 -8.35 -7.13 -3.20
CA TRP A 132 -9.65 -7.15 -2.53
C TRP A 132 -10.80 -6.76 -3.44
N ILE A 133 -10.63 -5.76 -4.33
CA ILE A 133 -11.61 -5.40 -5.35
C ILE A 133 -11.86 -6.58 -6.29
N GLY A 134 -10.80 -7.23 -6.78
CA GLY A 134 -10.92 -8.41 -7.65
C GLY A 134 -11.68 -9.56 -6.99
N LEU A 135 -11.30 -9.93 -5.77
CA LEU A 135 -11.98 -10.95 -4.96
C LEU A 135 -13.45 -10.56 -4.70
N GLY A 136 -13.71 -9.31 -4.36
CA GLY A 136 -15.04 -8.76 -4.13
C GLY A 136 -15.95 -8.82 -5.36
N GLN A 137 -15.44 -8.50 -6.56
CA GLN A 137 -16.18 -8.63 -7.82
C GLN A 137 -16.56 -10.09 -8.11
N ALA A 138 -15.73 -11.04 -7.70
CA ALA A 138 -16.02 -12.48 -7.75
C ALA A 138 -16.85 -12.98 -6.56
N GLY A 139 -17.30 -12.10 -5.66
CA GLY A 139 -18.10 -12.48 -4.49
C GLY A 139 -17.32 -13.21 -3.39
N LEU A 140 -15.99 -13.22 -3.44
CA LEU A 140 -15.10 -13.78 -2.43
C LEU A 140 -14.82 -12.73 -1.36
N ARG A 141 -15.74 -12.56 -0.40
CA ARG A 141 -15.65 -11.55 0.66
C ARG A 141 -15.29 -12.17 2.02
N PRO A 142 -14.53 -11.47 2.88
CA PRO A 142 -14.19 -11.96 4.21
C PRO A 142 -15.44 -12.02 5.12
N LYS A 143 -15.42 -12.91 6.11
CA LYS A 143 -16.40 -12.92 7.22
C LYS A 143 -15.86 -12.04 8.35
N LEU A 144 -16.16 -10.74 8.30
CA LEU A 144 -15.84 -9.82 9.39
C LEU A 144 -17.04 -9.70 10.35
N GLU A 145 -16.79 -9.74 11.66
CA GLU A 145 -17.83 -9.62 12.71
C GLU A 145 -18.62 -8.30 12.62
N LYS A 146 -18.02 -7.28 12.00
CA LYS A 146 -18.69 -6.06 11.53
C LYS A 146 -18.39 -5.92 10.04
N PRO A 147 -19.30 -6.34 9.15
CA PRO A 147 -19.07 -6.24 7.72
C PRO A 147 -19.03 -4.76 7.34
N ASP A 148 -17.83 -4.23 7.08
CA ASP A 148 -17.68 -3.00 6.33
C ASP A 148 -17.82 -3.36 4.84
N PRO A 149 -18.91 -2.94 4.16
CA PRO A 149 -19.06 -3.19 2.73
C PRO A 149 -17.99 -2.49 1.87
N GLY A 150 -17.21 -1.56 2.44
CA GLY A 150 -16.03 -0.92 1.85
C GLY A 150 -14.69 -1.45 2.37
N PHE A 151 -14.61 -2.68 2.90
CA PHE A 151 -13.35 -3.25 3.37
C PHE A 151 -12.33 -3.40 2.21
N GLU A 152 -11.38 -2.47 2.15
CA GLU A 152 -10.30 -2.40 1.15
C GLU A 152 -9.00 -3.12 1.60
N GLY A 153 -8.96 -3.60 2.84
CA GLY A 153 -7.80 -4.26 3.45
C GLY A 153 -6.93 -3.32 4.28
N THR A 154 -5.90 -3.85 4.95
CA THR A 154 -4.90 -3.02 5.65
C THR A 154 -3.78 -2.64 4.70
N MET A 155 -3.22 -1.42 4.84
CA MET A 155 -2.08 -0.96 4.03
C MET A 155 -0.87 -1.90 4.09
N LYS A 156 -0.63 -2.51 5.26
CA LYS A 156 0.38 -3.54 5.43
C LYS A 156 -0.10 -4.86 4.81
N VAL A 157 0.78 -5.50 4.06
CA VAL A 157 0.46 -6.72 3.32
C VAL A 157 0.12 -7.88 4.26
N LEU A 158 0.85 -8.06 5.36
CA LEU A 158 0.75 -9.25 6.21
C LEU A 158 -0.48 -9.30 7.14
N PRO A 159 -0.98 -8.20 7.72
CA PRO A 159 -2.22 -8.23 8.51
C PRO A 159 -3.47 -8.65 7.72
N ASN A 160 -3.42 -8.66 6.38
CA ASN A 160 -4.51 -9.19 5.54
C ASN A 160 -4.63 -10.73 5.58
N ILE A 161 -3.69 -11.47 6.18
CA ILE A 161 -3.70 -12.94 6.22
C ILE A 161 -4.98 -13.47 6.87
N ASP A 162 -5.38 -12.92 8.01
CA ASP A 162 -6.55 -13.42 8.75
C ASP A 162 -7.86 -13.10 8.01
N ALA A 163 -7.93 -11.92 7.39
CA ALA A 163 -9.05 -11.57 6.53
C ALA A 163 -9.17 -12.54 5.33
N LEU A 164 -8.06 -12.88 4.67
CA LEU A 164 -8.06 -13.87 3.57
C LEU A 164 -8.51 -15.25 4.05
N LYS A 165 -8.00 -15.71 5.20
CA LYS A 165 -8.39 -17.01 5.80
C LYS A 165 -9.89 -17.06 6.15
N SER A 166 -10.53 -15.91 6.41
CA SER A 166 -11.95 -15.81 6.74
C SER A 166 -12.90 -15.92 5.55
N ILE A 167 -12.40 -15.86 4.30
CA ILE A 167 -13.23 -15.94 3.10
C ILE A 167 -13.95 -17.30 3.06
N PRO A 168 -15.30 -17.33 2.93
CA PRO A 168 -16.03 -18.57 2.75
C PRO A 168 -15.57 -19.30 1.49
N LYS A 169 -15.15 -20.55 1.66
CA LYS A 169 -14.72 -21.42 0.56
C LYS A 169 -15.93 -21.81 -0.30
N PRO A 170 -15.96 -21.52 -1.61
CA PRO A 170 -17.05 -21.97 -2.48
C PRO A 170 -17.21 -23.50 -2.49
N PHE A 171 -16.09 -24.22 -2.38
CA PHE A 171 -16.05 -25.67 -2.23
C PHE A 171 -15.28 -26.03 -0.95
N PRO A 172 -15.94 -26.08 0.23
CA PRO A 172 -15.25 -26.26 1.52
C PRO A 172 -14.38 -27.52 1.62
N ASP A 173 -14.86 -28.63 1.06
CA ASP A 173 -14.21 -29.95 1.11
C ASP A 173 -13.22 -30.19 -0.04
N SER A 174 -12.98 -29.17 -0.88
CA SER A 174 -12.03 -29.30 -1.98
C SER A 174 -10.61 -29.54 -1.47
N LYS A 175 -9.96 -30.55 -2.07
CA LYS A 175 -8.54 -30.86 -1.84
C LYS A 175 -7.60 -29.83 -2.45
N LEU A 176 -8.09 -28.95 -3.31
CA LEU A 176 -7.31 -27.86 -3.92
C LEU A 176 -7.17 -26.66 -2.98
N ASN A 177 -8.06 -26.55 -2.00
CA ASN A 177 -7.95 -25.53 -0.97
C ASN A 177 -6.68 -25.76 -0.16
N SER A 178 -5.78 -24.79 -0.17
CA SER A 178 -4.50 -24.91 0.51
C SER A 178 -4.05 -23.57 1.07
N THR A 179 -3.24 -23.63 2.10
CA THR A 179 -2.61 -22.48 2.72
C THR A 179 -1.14 -22.82 2.92
N HIS A 180 -0.27 -21.92 2.49
CA HIS A 180 1.17 -22.11 2.64
C HIS A 180 1.78 -20.87 3.28
N GLU A 181 2.68 -21.11 4.23
CA GLU A 181 3.38 -20.06 4.98
C GLU A 181 4.88 -20.30 4.91
N ASN A 182 5.61 -19.30 4.41
CA ASN A 182 7.07 -19.30 4.40
C ASN A 182 7.61 -18.49 5.57
N PRO A 183 8.85 -18.73 6.02
CA PRO A 183 9.50 -17.84 6.98
C PRO A 183 9.70 -16.44 6.39
N LEU A 184 9.81 -15.42 7.25
CA LEU A 184 10.19 -14.07 6.81
C LEU A 184 11.59 -14.07 6.16
N PRO A 185 11.84 -13.18 5.18
CA PRO A 185 13.16 -13.01 4.59
C PRO A 185 14.26 -12.79 5.65
N LYS A 186 15.35 -13.58 5.58
CA LYS A 186 16.43 -13.57 6.59
C LYS A 186 17.22 -12.25 6.70
N LYS A 187 17.16 -11.40 5.67
CA LYS A 187 17.94 -10.14 5.56
C LYS A 187 17.01 -8.96 5.28
N GLN A 188 16.15 -8.64 6.23
CA GLN A 188 15.29 -7.45 6.15
C GLN A 188 16.05 -6.22 6.62
N SER A 189 15.92 -5.12 5.87
CA SER A 189 16.31 -3.80 6.36
C SER A 189 15.43 -3.37 7.54
N THR A 190 15.85 -2.35 8.29
CA THR A 190 15.09 -1.82 9.44
C THR A 190 13.69 -1.36 9.02
N LEU A 191 13.57 -0.71 7.86
CA LEU A 191 12.28 -0.31 7.27
C LEU A 191 11.42 -1.52 6.88
N GLN A 192 12.03 -2.58 6.33
CA GLN A 192 11.30 -3.80 5.97
C GLN A 192 10.77 -4.54 7.20
N LYS A 193 11.53 -4.57 8.30
CA LYS A 193 11.05 -5.13 9.58
C LYS A 193 9.79 -4.39 10.06
N LEU A 194 9.84 -3.06 10.11
CA LEU A 194 8.69 -2.22 10.49
C LEU A 194 7.43 -2.49 9.66
N LEU A 195 7.57 -2.74 8.36
CA LEU A 195 6.45 -3.03 7.45
C LEU A 195 5.94 -4.47 7.54
N THR A 196 6.71 -5.38 8.15
CA THR A 196 6.32 -6.79 8.37
C THR A 196 5.60 -7.02 9.69
N GLU A 197 5.69 -6.07 10.61
CA GLU A 197 5.20 -6.25 11.96
C GLU A 197 3.67 -6.04 12.01
N VAL A 198 2.98 -7.13 12.37
CA VAL A 198 1.53 -7.17 12.61
C VAL A 198 1.24 -6.17 13.73
N GLU A 199 0.25 -5.31 13.53
CA GLU A 199 -0.16 -4.30 14.52
C GLU A 199 -0.46 -5.00 15.85
N GLY A 200 0.52 -4.93 16.76
CA GLY A 200 0.45 -5.63 18.03
C GLY A 200 1.68 -5.44 18.91
N GLU A 201 2.91 -5.39 18.37
CA GLU A 201 4.09 -5.62 19.24
C GLU A 201 5.29 -4.65 19.11
N LEU A 202 5.22 -3.55 18.33
CA LEU A 202 6.30 -2.56 18.32
C LEU A 202 6.14 -1.46 19.37
N PRO A 203 7.17 -1.19 20.20
CA PRO A 203 7.16 -0.05 21.10
C PRO A 203 7.13 1.26 20.29
N PRO A 204 6.44 2.31 20.77
CA PRO A 204 6.19 3.54 19.99
C PRO A 204 7.42 4.21 19.38
N ARG A 205 8.61 4.05 19.99
CA ARG A 205 9.87 4.63 19.51
C ARG A 205 10.35 4.10 18.16
N GLU A 206 10.08 2.84 17.82
CA GLU A 206 10.53 2.26 16.55
C GLU A 206 9.61 2.64 15.38
N ARG A 207 8.34 2.96 15.65
CA ARG A 207 7.38 3.47 14.64
C ARG A 207 7.73 4.89 14.18
N LEU A 208 8.31 5.69 15.07
CA LEU A 208 8.74 7.07 14.80
C LEU A 208 10.00 7.15 13.92
N ALA A 209 10.76 6.06 13.79
CA ALA A 209 11.97 6.00 12.95
C ALA A 209 11.67 6.06 11.44
N ALA A 210 10.40 5.95 11.03
CA ALA A 210 9.95 6.15 9.65
C ALA A 210 9.73 7.64 9.28
N LEU A 211 9.79 8.54 10.26
CA LEU A 211 9.77 9.98 10.04
C LEU A 211 11.11 10.47 9.48
N SER A 212 11.09 11.63 8.82
CA SER A 212 12.33 12.37 8.58
C SER A 212 12.97 12.75 9.92
N PRO A 213 14.31 12.95 10.00
CA PRO A 213 14.96 13.38 11.23
C PRO A 213 14.34 14.64 11.84
N GLU A 214 13.93 15.59 11.00
CA GLU A 214 13.28 16.85 11.41
C GLU A 214 11.89 16.59 12.00
N SER A 215 11.12 15.72 11.35
CA SER A 215 9.79 15.33 11.80
C SER A 215 9.86 14.53 13.10
N GLN A 216 10.87 13.66 13.25
CA GLN A 216 11.10 12.92 14.49
C GLN A 216 11.44 13.86 15.65
N GLN A 217 12.34 14.83 15.42
CA GLN A 217 12.68 15.83 16.45
C GLN A 217 11.47 16.70 16.81
N LEU A 218 10.63 17.04 15.84
CA LEU A 218 9.41 17.81 16.10
C LEU A 218 8.41 16.99 16.92
N PHE A 219 8.22 15.71 16.60
CA PHE A 219 7.40 14.79 17.38
C PHE A 219 7.92 14.67 18.82
N ASP A 220 9.21 14.39 19.00
CA ASP A 220 9.83 14.21 20.31
C ASP A 220 9.68 15.47 21.18
N ARG A 221 9.84 16.66 20.55
CA ARG A 221 9.62 17.93 21.22
C ARG A 221 8.17 18.09 21.68
N MET A 222 7.20 17.84 20.80
CA MET A 222 5.78 17.94 21.14
C MET A 222 5.37 16.93 22.19
N ARG A 223 5.90 15.70 22.15
CA ARG A 223 5.62 14.67 23.15
C ARG A 223 6.17 15.03 24.52
N SER A 224 7.33 15.67 24.57
CA SER A 224 7.96 16.15 25.81
C SER A 224 7.20 17.32 26.45
N ASP A 225 6.64 18.21 25.62
CA ASP A 225 5.93 19.40 26.10
C ASP A 225 4.46 19.09 26.46
N LEU A 226 3.88 18.01 25.91
CA LEU A 226 2.51 17.58 26.19
C LEU A 226 2.41 16.60 27.40
N PRO A 227 1.32 16.67 28.18
CA PRO A 227 1.09 15.75 29.31
C PRO A 227 1.07 14.28 28.90
N GLU A 228 1.50 13.37 29.80
CA GLU A 228 1.51 11.92 29.54
C GLU A 228 0.17 11.31 29.17
N LYS A 229 -0.95 11.95 29.58
CA LYS A 229 -2.30 11.52 29.19
C LYS A 229 -2.59 11.67 27.70
N VAL A 230 -1.78 12.42 26.96
CA VAL A 230 -1.87 12.53 25.50
C VAL A 230 -1.12 11.36 24.88
N SER A 231 -1.84 10.53 24.15
CA SER A 231 -1.28 9.38 23.43
C SER A 231 -0.38 9.80 22.26
N ASP A 232 0.54 8.94 21.87
CA ASP A 232 1.45 9.20 20.75
C ASP A 232 0.71 9.41 19.41
N ALA A 233 -0.46 8.78 19.22
CA ALA A 233 -1.32 9.04 18.05
C ALA A 233 -1.90 10.46 18.04
N GLN A 234 -2.26 10.99 19.21
CA GLN A 234 -2.75 12.37 19.35
C GLN A 234 -1.61 13.38 19.17
N VAL A 235 -0.40 13.07 19.68
CA VAL A 235 0.79 13.88 19.43
C VAL A 235 1.14 13.89 17.94
N MET A 236 1.05 12.74 17.27
CA MET A 236 1.27 12.63 15.83
C MET A 236 0.26 13.47 15.05
N SER A 237 -1.02 13.40 15.42
CA SER A 237 -2.08 14.20 14.79
C SER A 237 -1.82 15.70 14.96
N ALA A 238 -1.41 16.14 16.16
CA ALA A 238 -1.01 17.52 16.41
C ALA A 238 0.21 17.94 15.59
N MET A 239 1.21 17.07 15.47
CA MET A 239 2.40 17.34 14.65
C MET A 239 2.02 17.49 13.18
N VAL A 240 1.23 16.57 12.62
CA VAL A 240 0.79 16.66 11.22
C VAL A 240 0.04 17.97 10.98
N ALA A 241 -0.90 18.33 11.85
CA ALA A 241 -1.64 19.58 11.75
C ALA A 241 -0.70 20.81 11.82
N ALA A 242 0.32 20.79 12.67
CA ALA A 242 1.33 21.84 12.74
C ALA A 242 2.14 21.98 11.44
N ARG A 243 2.53 20.84 10.85
CA ARG A 243 3.27 20.79 9.60
C ARG A 243 2.44 21.25 8.42
N GLU A 244 1.15 20.92 8.36
CA GLU A 244 0.23 21.46 7.34
C GLU A 244 0.09 22.99 7.42
N ASN A 245 0.34 23.58 8.60
CA ASN A 245 0.29 25.02 8.84
C ASN A 245 1.67 25.70 8.86
N GLY A 246 2.69 25.07 8.26
CA GLY A 246 4.00 25.67 8.03
C GLY A 246 5.03 25.47 9.16
N ILE A 247 4.71 24.70 10.20
CA ILE A 247 5.61 24.36 11.31
C ILE A 247 6.26 23.00 11.01
N HIS A 248 7.33 22.99 10.24
CA HIS A 248 7.98 21.77 9.75
C HIS A 248 9.16 21.31 10.60
N GLN A 249 9.75 22.19 11.40
CA GLN A 249 10.95 21.93 12.20
C GLN A 249 10.78 22.35 13.67
N PRO A 250 11.54 21.74 14.61
CA PRO A 250 11.46 22.07 16.03
C PRO A 250 11.67 23.56 16.35
N GLN A 251 12.54 24.24 15.61
CA GLN A 251 12.85 25.66 15.82
C GLN A 251 11.69 26.58 15.38
N GLN A 252 10.77 26.06 14.57
CA GLN A 252 9.57 26.77 14.15
C GLN A 252 8.44 26.59 15.16
N LEU A 253 8.55 25.66 16.11
CA LEU A 253 7.61 25.47 17.21
C LEU A 253 7.93 26.45 18.34
N ARG A 254 6.98 27.34 18.65
CA ARG A 254 7.07 28.26 19.80
C ARG A 254 6.57 27.57 21.07
N ASP A 255 5.40 26.95 20.99
CA ASP A 255 4.75 26.34 22.14
C ASP A 255 3.71 25.30 21.70
N VAL A 256 3.43 24.33 22.57
CA VAL A 256 2.34 23.35 22.40
C VAL A 256 1.67 23.11 23.74
N VAL A 257 0.35 23.34 23.79
CA VAL A 257 -0.41 23.30 25.05
C VAL A 257 -1.68 22.49 24.91
N LEU A 258 -2.01 21.72 25.95
CA LEU A 258 -3.29 21.05 26.08
C LEU A 258 -4.23 21.88 26.94
N GLN A 259 -5.37 22.31 26.38
CA GLN A 259 -6.39 23.05 27.10
C GLN A 259 -7.78 22.60 26.63
N GLU A 260 -8.69 22.28 27.57
CA GLU A 260 -10.07 21.87 27.27
C GLU A 260 -10.17 20.73 26.23
N GLU A 261 -9.35 19.69 26.39
CA GLU A 261 -9.26 18.55 25.46
C GLU A 261 -8.89 18.94 24.02
N LYS A 262 -8.21 20.08 23.84
CA LYS A 262 -7.65 20.53 22.57
C LYS A 262 -6.16 20.74 22.69
N ILE A 263 -5.41 20.27 21.71
CA ILE A 263 -3.99 20.57 21.56
C ILE A 263 -3.86 21.80 20.67
N PHE A 264 -3.27 22.86 21.20
CA PHE A 264 -2.93 24.07 20.46
C PHE A 264 -1.44 24.06 20.17
N VAL A 265 -1.07 24.26 18.90
CA VAL A 265 0.32 24.32 18.45
C VAL A 265 0.56 25.73 17.91
N MET A 266 1.60 26.40 18.41
CA MET A 266 1.94 27.76 18.04
C MET A 266 3.32 27.81 17.42
N GLY A 267 3.44 28.44 16.25
CA GLY A 267 4.69 28.65 15.56
C GLY A 267 5.44 29.90 16.03
N THR A 268 6.73 29.98 15.71
CA THR A 268 7.52 31.20 15.91
C THR A 268 7.15 32.28 14.90
N THR A 269 6.76 31.88 13.68
CA THR A 269 6.22 32.74 12.63
C THR A 269 4.76 33.15 12.94
N PRO A 270 4.43 34.45 12.99
CA PRO A 270 3.06 34.90 13.15
C PRO A 270 2.12 34.29 12.11
N GLY A 271 0.98 33.76 12.57
CA GLY A 271 -0.01 33.12 11.71
C GLY A 271 0.16 31.61 11.55
N PHE A 272 1.33 31.04 11.86
CA PHE A 272 1.54 29.59 11.83
C PHE A 272 1.06 29.00 13.15
N ARG A 273 -0.10 28.35 13.10
CA ARG A 273 -0.75 27.75 14.27
C ARG A 273 -1.62 26.58 13.85
N ALA A 274 -1.79 25.61 14.73
CA ALA A 274 -2.70 24.48 14.52
C ALA A 274 -3.50 24.20 15.80
N MET A 275 -4.64 23.55 15.64
CA MET A 275 -5.48 23.09 16.75
C MET A 275 -6.05 21.72 16.43
N VAL A 276 -5.97 20.80 17.39
CA VAL A 276 -6.53 19.44 17.29
C VAL A 276 -7.47 19.21 18.45
N ASP A 277 -8.72 18.86 18.13
CA ASP A 277 -9.75 18.51 19.12
C ASP A 277 -9.70 17.01 19.44
N LEU A 278 -9.38 16.66 20.68
CA LEU A 278 -9.24 15.28 21.11
C LEU A 278 -10.58 14.55 21.28
N ASN A 279 -11.71 15.26 21.26
CA ASN A 279 -13.05 14.67 21.32
C ASN A 279 -13.54 14.18 19.96
N GLN A 280 -12.84 14.54 18.87
CA GLN A 280 -13.14 14.05 17.54
C GLN A 280 -12.33 12.78 17.25
N SER A 281 -12.87 11.93 16.37
CA SER A 281 -12.17 10.72 15.90
C SER A 281 -10.78 11.11 15.40
N GLN A 282 -9.75 10.64 16.10
CA GLN A 282 -8.37 10.90 15.71
C GLN A 282 -7.93 9.93 14.62
N GLN A 283 -7.01 10.41 13.79
CA GLN A 283 -6.33 9.56 12.83
C GLN A 283 -5.47 8.54 13.54
N SER A 284 -5.27 7.39 12.90
CA SER A 284 -4.35 6.39 13.44
C SER A 284 -2.90 6.91 13.40
N LEU A 285 -2.03 6.34 14.24
CA LEU A 285 -0.60 6.69 14.22
C LEU A 285 0.03 6.45 12.84
N GLU A 286 -0.45 5.43 12.11
CA GLU A 286 0.03 5.09 10.76
C GLU A 286 -0.41 6.13 9.71
N GLU A 287 -1.67 6.58 9.77
CA GLU A 287 -2.18 7.65 8.90
C GLU A 287 -1.39 8.95 9.11
N GLY A 288 -1.05 9.26 10.35
CA GLY A 288 -0.22 10.42 10.68
C GLY A 288 1.20 10.32 10.12
N LEU A 289 1.84 9.15 10.22
CA LEU A 289 3.16 8.89 9.61
C LEU A 289 3.12 9.08 8.09
N ALA A 290 2.11 8.53 7.42
CA ALA A 290 1.95 8.64 5.97
C ALA A 290 1.74 10.09 5.52
N ARG A 291 0.88 10.85 6.22
CA ARG A 291 0.69 12.29 5.96
C ARG A 291 1.97 13.08 6.15
N SER A 292 2.73 12.77 7.20
CA SER A 292 4.01 13.43 7.47
C SER A 292 4.99 13.28 6.28
N GLN A 293 5.11 12.09 5.71
CA GLN A 293 5.97 11.84 4.54
C GLN A 293 5.48 12.55 3.26
N GLN A 294 4.16 12.66 3.08
CA GLN A 294 3.59 13.45 1.97
C GLN A 294 3.93 14.94 2.07
N ILE A 295 3.89 15.49 3.29
CA ILE A 295 4.29 16.88 3.54
C ILE A 295 5.77 17.08 3.21
N ASP A 296 6.64 16.14 3.61
CA ASP A 296 8.09 16.19 3.29
C ASP A 296 8.34 16.28 1.78
N THR A 297 7.61 15.48 1.02
CA THR A 297 7.74 15.45 -0.45
C THR A 297 7.32 16.78 -1.06
N ARG A 298 6.16 17.32 -0.64
CA ARG A 298 5.65 18.61 -1.14
C ARG A 298 6.59 19.77 -0.82
N VAL A 299 7.08 19.83 0.42
CA VAL A 299 8.01 20.89 0.86
C VAL A 299 9.32 20.82 0.06
N SER A 300 9.83 19.61 -0.16
CA SER A 300 11.06 19.40 -0.94
C SER A 300 10.90 19.80 -2.41
N GLU A 301 9.76 19.46 -3.02
CA GLU A 301 9.44 19.84 -4.39
C GLU A 301 9.30 21.36 -4.54
N GLN A 302 8.58 22.01 -3.62
CA GLN A 302 8.44 23.47 -3.59
C GLN A 302 9.80 24.16 -3.47
N ALA A 303 10.66 23.71 -2.56
CA ALA A 303 12.00 24.27 -2.39
C ALA A 303 12.86 24.16 -3.66
N ARG A 304 12.75 23.02 -4.38
CA ARG A 304 13.45 22.83 -5.67
C ARG A 304 12.90 23.77 -6.74
N GLN A 305 11.59 23.94 -6.83
CA GLN A 305 10.96 24.85 -7.80
C GLN A 305 11.35 26.30 -7.52
N GLU A 306 11.34 26.74 -6.27
CA GLU A 306 11.74 28.09 -5.88
C GLU A 306 13.22 28.35 -6.21
N THR A 307 14.09 27.37 -5.97
CA THR A 307 15.52 27.49 -6.30
C THR A 307 15.72 27.65 -7.81
N GLN A 308 15.05 26.81 -8.62
CA GLN A 308 15.09 26.91 -10.08
C GLN A 308 14.54 28.25 -10.60
N GLN A 309 13.45 28.76 -10.01
CA GLN A 309 12.91 30.07 -10.37
C GLN A 309 13.87 31.21 -10.01
N ARG A 310 14.52 31.15 -8.84
CA ARG A 310 15.54 32.14 -8.44
C ARG A 310 16.73 32.12 -9.38
N GLU A 311 17.22 30.95 -9.78
CA GLU A 311 18.32 30.80 -10.73
C GLU A 311 17.94 31.33 -12.13
N ALA A 312 16.74 31.03 -12.61
CA ALA A 312 16.23 31.54 -13.88
C ALA A 312 16.07 33.07 -13.87
N ALA A 313 15.57 33.63 -12.76
CA ALA A 313 15.44 35.08 -12.56
C ALA A 313 16.82 35.78 -12.50
N ALA A 314 17.81 35.16 -11.87
CA ALA A 314 19.18 35.68 -11.81
C ALA A 314 19.85 35.67 -13.20
N GLN A 315 19.61 34.64 -14.02
CA GLN A 315 20.14 34.55 -15.40
C GLN A 315 19.50 35.57 -16.35
N THR A 316 18.20 35.84 -16.20
CA THR A 316 17.50 36.87 -17.00
C THR A 316 17.90 38.29 -16.59
N ALA A 317 18.14 38.55 -15.29
CA ALA A 317 18.63 39.85 -14.81
C ALA A 317 20.08 40.15 -15.27
N GLY A 318 20.95 39.14 -15.32
CA GLY A 318 22.34 39.31 -15.79
C GLY A 318 22.49 39.57 -17.30
N GLY A 319 21.52 39.15 -18.11
CA GLY A 319 21.52 39.39 -19.56
C GLY A 319 21.11 40.81 -19.98
N MET A 320 20.50 41.59 -19.09
CA MET A 320 19.97 42.92 -19.40
C MET A 320 20.96 44.06 -19.11
N GLN A 321 22.14 43.75 -18.57
CA GLN A 321 23.18 44.73 -18.19
C GLN A 321 24.37 44.77 -19.17
N MET A 322 24.28 44.04 -20.29
CA MET A 322 25.28 43.99 -21.37
C MET A 322 24.64 44.35 -22.72
N GLY A 323 24.01 45.53 -22.78
CA GLY A 323 23.45 46.14 -24.00
C GLY A 323 23.82 47.61 -24.07
#